data_AF-B4ETR9-F1
#
_entry.id   AF-B4ETR9-F1
#
_cell.length_a   1.000
_cell.length_b   1.000
_cell.length_c   1.000
_cell.angle_alpha   90.00
_cell.angle_beta   90.00
_cell.angle_gamma   90.00
#
_symmetry.space_group_name_H-M   'P 1'
#
loop_
_entity.id
_entity.type
_entity.pdbx_description
1 polymer ?
#
loop_
_entity_poly.entity_id
_entity_poly.type
_entity_poly.pdbx_seq_one_letter_code
_entity_poly.pdbx_strand_id
1 'polypeptide(L)'
;MKKSLFSLLILSTLSLSTQAIAQQIHLGGYNIDIQGRVIDEKLTCVVQDIAPIQLDDAYVDSLLLTPEKRFSVDFSGCTNQARDRKVKVVVGQQNATHLMNTGSTENDTNARVALLRSTGELVPLNGEREQRTFSSEVAGERGSLEFLLKYDRPESIDDAVTAGAFNAALSLDAYVTDDIQ
;
A
#
# COMPACT_ATOMS: atom_id res chain seq x y z
N MET A 1 51.04 70.17 -72.15
CA MET A 1 50.80 69.03 -71.22
C MET A 1 50.43 69.63 -69.87
N LYS A 2 49.13 69.60 -69.50
CA LYS A 2 48.46 68.56 -68.69
C LYS A 2 48.65 68.77 -67.17
N LYS A 3 47.52 69.09 -66.52
CA LYS A 3 47.09 68.68 -65.16
C LYS A 3 47.75 69.44 -64.00
N SER A 4 47.11 69.68 -62.85
CA SER A 4 45.75 69.52 -62.33
C SER A 4 45.84 69.96 -60.85
N LEU A 5 44.79 70.61 -60.35
CA LEU A 5 44.26 70.66 -58.98
C LEU A 5 45.17 70.26 -57.79
N PHE A 6 45.11 71.03 -56.70
CA PHE A 6 44.20 70.71 -55.59
C PHE A 6 44.26 71.76 -54.48
N SER A 7 43.14 72.46 -54.28
CA SER A 7 42.84 73.25 -53.08
C SER A 7 42.43 72.27 -51.98
N LEU A 8 43.21 72.16 -50.91
CA LEU A 8 42.85 71.38 -49.73
C LEU A 8 42.18 72.31 -48.71
N LEU A 9 40.88 72.51 -48.89
CA LEU A 9 39.99 73.04 -47.87
C LEU A 9 39.69 71.89 -46.92
N ILE A 10 40.39 71.84 -45.78
CA ILE A 10 40.10 70.88 -44.72
C ILE A 10 38.81 71.36 -44.05
N LEU A 11 37.70 70.81 -44.54
CA LEU A 11 36.40 70.93 -43.92
C LEU A 11 36.44 70.13 -42.62
N SER A 12 36.72 70.79 -41.50
CA SER A 12 36.65 70.19 -40.17
C SER A 12 35.22 69.75 -39.90
N THR A 13 34.93 68.47 -40.16
CA THR A 13 33.73 67.80 -39.68
C THR A 13 33.78 67.82 -38.16
N LEU A 14 32.95 68.66 -37.54
CA LEU A 14 32.58 68.49 -36.14
C LEU A 14 31.82 67.16 -36.04
N SER A 15 32.56 66.06 -35.85
CA SER A 15 31.97 64.79 -35.46
C SER A 15 31.50 64.98 -34.02
N LEU A 16 30.26 65.46 -33.87
CA LEU A 16 29.57 65.42 -32.60
C LEU A 16 29.35 63.93 -32.29
N SER A 17 30.31 63.32 -31.60
CA SER A 17 30.17 61.98 -31.06
C SER A 17 29.09 62.05 -30.00
N THR A 18 27.85 61.81 -30.39
CA THR A 18 26.76 61.52 -29.46
C THR A 18 27.12 60.19 -28.81
N GLN A 19 27.85 60.26 -27.69
CA GLN A 19 27.94 59.14 -26.78
C GLN A 19 26.49 58.89 -26.34
N ALA A 20 25.89 57.80 -26.83
CA ALA A 20 24.61 57.35 -26.32
C ALA A 20 24.83 56.90 -24.87
N ILE A 21 24.63 57.81 -23.93
CA ILE A 21 24.71 57.52 -22.50
C ILE A 21 23.37 56.87 -22.14
N ALA A 22 23.36 55.55 -22.01
CA ALA A 22 22.21 54.83 -21.49
C ALA A 22 21.98 55.27 -20.04
N GLN A 23 20.94 56.07 -19.82
CA GLN A 23 20.59 56.57 -18.50
C GLN A 23 19.71 55.54 -17.79
N GLN A 24 20.25 54.87 -16.77
CA GLN A 24 19.48 53.98 -15.91
C GLN A 24 18.85 54.81 -14.77
N ILE A 25 17.53 54.99 -14.83
CA ILE A 25 16.78 55.74 -13.83
C ILE A 25 16.09 54.74 -12.90
N HIS A 26 16.46 54.73 -11.62
CA HIS A 26 15.82 53.89 -10.60
C HIS A 26 14.48 54.52 -10.19
N LEU A 27 13.37 53.89 -10.57
CA LEU A 27 12.01 54.44 -10.40
C LEU A 27 11.36 54.09 -9.04
N GLY A 28 12.11 53.44 -8.14
CA GLY A 28 11.59 52.94 -6.86
C GLY A 28 11.59 51.41 -6.81
N GLY A 29 11.65 50.87 -5.58
CA GLY A 29 11.52 49.43 -5.33
C GLY A 29 10.08 49.10 -4.94
N TYR A 30 9.54 48.02 -5.50
CA TYR A 30 8.22 47.50 -5.15
C TYR A 30 8.36 46.11 -4.57
N ASN A 31 7.60 45.82 -3.52
CA ASN A 31 7.48 44.45 -3.02
C ASN A 31 6.42 43.73 -3.84
N ILE A 32 6.77 42.54 -4.34
CA ILE A 32 5.81 41.62 -4.95
C ILE A 32 5.46 40.59 -3.89
N ASP A 33 4.22 40.61 -3.42
CA ASP A 33 3.73 39.59 -2.50
C ASP A 33 3.50 38.28 -3.27
N ILE A 34 4.27 37.26 -2.95
CA ILE A 34 4.16 35.92 -3.53
C ILE A 34 3.53 35.00 -2.48
N GLN A 35 2.41 34.39 -2.83
CA GLN A 35 1.70 33.44 -1.97
C GLN A 35 1.59 32.09 -2.65
N GLY A 36 1.67 31.03 -1.86
CA GLY A 36 1.51 29.66 -2.32
C GLY A 36 1.08 28.75 -1.17
N ARG A 37 0.57 27.56 -1.52
CA ARG A 37 0.25 26.51 -0.56
C ARG A 37 0.81 25.18 -1.08
N VAL A 38 1.47 24.44 -0.20
CA VAL A 38 1.89 23.06 -0.45
C VAL A 38 0.87 22.15 0.24
N ILE A 39 0.36 21.16 -0.49
CA ILE A 39 -0.65 20.19 0.00
C ILE A 39 -0.07 18.80 -0.20
N ASP A 40 -0.24 17.92 0.77
CA ASP A 40 0.24 16.55 0.67
C ASP A 40 -0.60 15.72 -0.32
N GLU A 41 0.02 14.77 -0.99
CA GLU A 41 -0.69 13.84 -1.87
C GLU A 41 -1.50 12.85 -1.04
N LYS A 42 -2.78 12.67 -1.41
CA LYS A 42 -3.66 11.73 -0.70
C LYS A 42 -3.15 10.30 -0.91
N LEU A 43 -2.93 9.60 0.20
CA LEU A 43 -2.69 8.16 0.21
C LEU A 43 -4.00 7.43 -0.12
N THR A 44 -3.99 6.64 -1.18
CA THR A 44 -5.11 5.78 -1.57
C THR A 44 -4.60 4.39 -1.86
N CYS A 45 -5.34 3.35 -1.48
CA CYS A 45 -5.19 1.96 -1.92
C CYS A 45 -6.59 1.33 -1.95
N VAL A 46 -6.81 0.35 -2.82
CA VAL A 46 -8.08 -0.39 -2.92
C VAL A 46 -7.82 -1.86 -2.62
N VAL A 47 -8.58 -2.41 -1.68
CA VAL A 47 -8.57 -3.85 -1.37
C VAL A 47 -9.26 -4.59 -2.51
N GLN A 48 -8.62 -5.65 -3.01
CA GLN A 48 -9.21 -6.51 -4.04
C GLN A 48 -10.21 -7.49 -3.44
N ASP A 49 -11.20 -7.88 -4.23
CA ASP A 49 -12.19 -8.87 -3.82
C ASP A 49 -11.52 -10.22 -3.53
N ILE A 50 -11.86 -10.81 -2.38
CA ILE A 50 -11.41 -12.15 -1.99
C ILE A 50 -12.52 -13.15 -2.31
N ALA A 51 -12.25 -14.09 -3.22
CA ALA A 51 -13.20 -15.14 -3.54
C ALA A 51 -13.42 -16.08 -2.33
N PRO A 52 -14.59 -16.75 -2.23
CA PRO A 52 -14.81 -17.76 -1.21
C PRO A 52 -13.70 -18.83 -1.21
N ILE A 53 -13.14 -19.10 -0.05
CA ILE A 53 -12.04 -20.05 0.10
C ILE A 53 -12.62 -21.44 0.29
N GLN A 54 -12.32 -22.34 -0.64
CA GLN A 54 -12.63 -23.76 -0.53
C GLN A 54 -11.42 -24.54 -0.01
N LEU A 55 -11.56 -25.17 1.15
CA LEU A 55 -10.59 -26.15 1.65
C LEU A 55 -10.70 -27.46 0.86
N ASP A 56 -9.59 -28.18 0.78
CA ASP A 56 -9.57 -29.50 0.15
C ASP A 56 -10.28 -30.52 1.04
N ASP A 57 -10.90 -31.54 0.43
CA ASP A 57 -11.52 -32.62 1.20
C ASP A 57 -10.49 -33.33 2.08
N ALA A 58 -10.87 -33.63 3.32
CA ALA A 58 -10.02 -34.27 4.30
C ALA A 58 -10.65 -35.56 4.82
N TYR A 59 -9.83 -36.59 5.01
CA TYR A 59 -10.27 -37.83 5.64
C TYR A 59 -10.03 -37.78 7.14
N VAL A 60 -10.95 -38.35 7.93
CA VAL A 60 -10.89 -38.37 9.40
C VAL A 60 -9.52 -38.84 9.92
N ASP A 61 -9.02 -39.97 9.40
CA ASP A 61 -7.76 -40.57 9.86
C ASP A 61 -6.50 -39.79 9.43
N SER A 62 -6.61 -38.93 8.42
CA SER A 62 -5.49 -38.18 7.85
C SER A 62 -5.73 -36.67 7.82
N LEU A 63 -6.65 -36.16 8.66
CA LEU A 63 -7.07 -34.76 8.67
C LEU A 63 -5.89 -33.79 8.71
N LEU A 64 -4.90 -34.08 9.55
CA LEU A 64 -3.71 -33.23 9.75
C LEU A 64 -2.68 -33.32 8.60
N LEU A 65 -2.85 -34.29 7.70
CA LEU A 65 -2.04 -34.42 6.48
C LEU A 65 -2.66 -33.66 5.30
N THR A 66 -3.88 -33.14 5.45
CA THR A 66 -4.50 -32.30 4.42
C THR A 66 -3.65 -31.06 4.18
N PRO A 67 -3.31 -30.74 2.92
CA PRO A 67 -2.52 -29.58 2.59
C PRO A 67 -3.13 -28.27 3.11
N GLU A 68 -2.26 -27.31 3.41
CA GLU A 68 -2.67 -25.97 3.82
C GLU A 68 -3.20 -25.19 2.61
N LYS A 69 -4.32 -24.48 2.82
CA LYS A 69 -4.92 -23.62 1.79
C LYS A 69 -4.40 -22.20 1.93
N ARG A 70 -3.80 -21.69 0.86
CA ARG A 70 -3.25 -20.34 0.79
C ARG A 70 -4.26 -19.33 0.26
N PHE A 71 -4.29 -18.14 0.83
CA PHE A 71 -5.02 -16.99 0.28
C PHE A 71 -4.29 -15.68 0.61
N SER A 72 -4.59 -14.63 -0.15
CA SER A 72 -4.01 -13.29 0.01
C SER A 72 -5.09 -12.24 0.20
N VAL A 73 -4.73 -11.18 0.94
CA VAL A 73 -5.44 -9.91 0.94
C VAL A 73 -4.61 -8.94 0.12
N ASP A 74 -5.08 -8.67 -1.10
CA ASP A 74 -4.33 -7.87 -2.08
C ASP A 74 -4.84 -6.44 -2.15
N PHE A 75 -3.91 -5.52 -2.36
CA PHE A 75 -4.14 -4.08 -2.46
C PHE A 75 -3.61 -3.59 -3.80
N SER A 76 -4.35 -2.73 -4.48
CA SER A 76 -3.95 -2.11 -5.76
C SER A 76 -4.17 -0.60 -5.77
N GLY A 77 -3.54 0.07 -6.74
CA GLY A 77 -3.71 1.51 -6.94
C GLY A 77 -3.17 2.32 -5.76
N CYS A 78 -2.12 1.80 -5.12
CA CYS A 78 -1.47 2.48 -4.01
C CYS A 78 -0.71 3.72 -4.51
N THR A 79 -1.09 4.92 -4.04
CA THR A 79 -0.49 6.21 -4.46
C THR A 79 0.51 6.76 -3.44
N ASN A 80 1.11 7.91 -3.74
CA ASN A 80 2.08 8.61 -2.88
C ASN A 80 3.28 7.71 -2.54
N GLN A 81 3.96 7.26 -3.60
CA GLN A 81 5.14 6.37 -3.60
C GLN A 81 6.41 7.04 -3.05
N ALA A 82 6.36 8.34 -2.77
CA ALA A 82 7.52 9.12 -2.33
C ALA A 82 7.86 8.91 -0.85
N ARG A 83 7.11 8.08 -0.13
CA ARG A 83 7.30 7.77 1.28
C ARG A 83 7.05 6.28 1.52
N ASP A 84 7.65 5.72 2.56
CA ASP A 84 7.40 4.32 2.96
C ASP A 84 5.94 4.13 3.36
N ARG A 85 5.34 3.03 2.92
CA ARG A 85 3.91 2.73 3.12
C ARG A 85 3.73 1.29 3.47
N LYS A 86 2.85 1.05 4.43
CA LYS A 86 2.41 -0.29 4.78
C LYS A 86 0.93 -0.45 4.52
N VAL A 87 0.56 -1.56 3.91
CA VAL A 87 -0.80 -2.08 4.02
C VAL A 87 -0.91 -2.88 5.30
N LYS A 88 -2.06 -2.80 5.96
CA LYS A 88 -2.32 -3.45 7.22
C LYS A 88 -3.64 -4.20 7.15
N VAL A 89 -3.64 -5.44 7.63
CA VAL A 89 -4.83 -6.25 7.83
C VAL A 89 -4.96 -6.55 9.31
N VAL A 90 -6.17 -6.37 9.84
CA VAL A 90 -6.53 -6.78 11.19
C VAL A 90 -7.57 -7.86 11.08
N VAL A 91 -7.23 -9.07 11.51
CA VAL A 91 -8.17 -10.19 11.57
C VAL A 91 -9.18 -9.92 12.68
N GLY A 92 -10.47 -10.06 12.41
CA GLY A 92 -11.52 -9.86 13.40
C GLY A 92 -11.41 -10.82 14.58
N GLN A 93 -11.77 -10.35 15.77
CA GLN A 93 -11.70 -11.19 16.97
C GLN A 93 -12.78 -12.27 16.93
N GLN A 94 -12.41 -13.47 17.36
CA GLN A 94 -13.30 -14.61 17.54
C GLN A 94 -13.28 -15.06 19.02
N ASN A 95 -14.22 -15.92 19.40
CA ASN A 95 -14.26 -16.45 20.77
C ASN A 95 -13.17 -17.52 21.02
N ALA A 96 -12.67 -18.16 19.96
CA ALA A 96 -11.69 -19.23 20.04
C ALA A 96 -10.40 -18.88 19.30
N THR A 97 -9.33 -19.65 19.54
CA THR A 97 -8.05 -19.51 18.84
C THR A 97 -8.11 -19.90 17.36
N HIS A 98 -9.12 -20.69 16.97
CA HIS A 98 -9.31 -21.27 15.63
C HIS A 98 -10.67 -20.84 15.06
N LEU A 99 -10.84 -20.99 13.74
CA LEU A 99 -12.14 -20.94 13.11
C LEU A 99 -12.93 -22.19 13.52
N MET A 100 -14.04 -21.96 14.20
CA MET A 100 -14.97 -23.00 14.60
C MET A 100 -16.02 -23.19 13.51
N ASN A 101 -16.46 -24.44 13.34
CA ASN A 101 -17.56 -24.74 12.44
C ASN A 101 -18.84 -24.05 12.95
N THR A 102 -19.55 -23.38 12.06
CA THR A 102 -20.85 -22.76 12.37
C THR A 102 -21.99 -23.78 12.30
N GLY A 103 -21.77 -24.90 11.62
CA GLY A 103 -22.68 -26.04 11.60
C GLY A 103 -22.65 -26.80 12.93
N SER A 104 -23.80 -27.35 13.34
CA SER A 104 -23.95 -28.11 14.60
C SER A 104 -24.85 -29.34 14.44
N THR A 105 -25.07 -29.78 13.21
CA THR A 105 -25.87 -30.96 12.88
C THR A 105 -24.98 -32.21 12.80
N GLU A 106 -25.60 -33.40 12.73
CA GLU A 106 -24.88 -34.67 12.56
C GLU A 106 -24.08 -34.77 11.25
N ASN A 107 -24.39 -33.91 10.26
CA ASN A 107 -23.69 -33.84 8.98
C ASN A 107 -22.54 -32.84 8.99
N ASP A 108 -22.28 -32.18 10.12
CA ASP A 108 -21.20 -31.21 10.28
C ASP A 108 -20.01 -31.86 11.01
N THR A 109 -18.80 -31.52 10.57
CA THR A 109 -17.59 -31.98 11.27
C THR A 109 -17.36 -31.15 12.54
N ASN A 110 -16.83 -31.79 13.59
CA ASN A 110 -16.31 -31.11 14.77
C ASN A 110 -14.86 -30.62 14.61
N ALA A 111 -14.24 -30.84 13.43
CA ALA A 111 -12.93 -30.29 13.12
C ALA A 111 -12.96 -28.75 13.12
N ARG A 112 -11.81 -28.15 13.37
CA ARG A 112 -11.60 -26.70 13.34
C ARG A 112 -10.56 -26.34 12.29
N VAL A 113 -10.42 -25.05 12.02
CA VAL A 113 -9.42 -24.57 11.06
C VAL A 113 -8.54 -23.50 11.70
N ALA A 114 -7.23 -23.73 11.66
CA ALA A 114 -6.22 -22.76 12.07
C ALA A 114 -6.01 -21.73 10.97
N LEU A 115 -5.97 -20.44 11.35
CA LEU A 115 -5.40 -19.40 10.51
C LEU A 115 -3.93 -19.26 10.85
N LEU A 116 -3.06 -19.37 9.86
CA LEU A 116 -1.62 -19.22 10.01
C LEU A 116 -1.13 -18.05 9.17
N ARG A 117 -0.03 -17.43 9.61
CA ARG A 117 0.78 -16.54 8.79
C ARG A 117 1.43 -17.32 7.66
N SER A 118 1.91 -16.64 6.62
CA SER A 118 2.69 -17.27 5.54
C SER A 118 3.95 -18.00 6.02
N THR A 119 4.45 -17.68 7.22
CA THR A 119 5.55 -18.37 7.92
C THR A 119 5.15 -19.67 8.61
N GLY A 120 3.86 -20.00 8.65
CA GLY A 120 3.30 -21.16 9.35
C GLY A 120 2.95 -20.90 10.83
N GLU A 121 3.20 -19.69 11.34
CA GLU A 121 2.86 -19.32 12.72
C GLU A 121 1.35 -19.17 12.91
N LEU A 122 0.79 -19.74 13.98
CA LEU A 122 -0.62 -19.61 14.33
C LEU A 122 -1.00 -18.15 14.63
N VAL A 123 -2.11 -17.71 14.04
CA VAL A 123 -2.78 -16.46 14.39
C VAL A 123 -3.88 -16.76 15.41
N PRO A 124 -3.72 -16.38 16.69
CA PRO A 124 -4.74 -16.64 17.70
C PRO A 124 -5.95 -15.73 17.47
N LEU A 125 -7.06 -16.30 16.97
CA LEU A 125 -8.24 -15.49 16.61
C LEU A 125 -8.95 -14.85 17.80
N ASN A 126 -8.77 -15.38 19.02
CA ASN A 126 -9.23 -14.78 20.26
C ASN A 126 -8.23 -13.82 20.91
N GLY A 127 -7.02 -13.70 20.34
CA GLY A 127 -5.94 -12.89 20.88
C GLY A 127 -6.21 -11.39 20.84
N GLU A 128 -5.30 -10.65 21.44
CA GLU A 128 -5.31 -9.18 21.41
C GLU A 128 -5.15 -8.64 19.98
N ARG A 129 -5.53 -7.38 19.75
CA ARG A 129 -5.53 -6.78 18.41
C ARG A 129 -4.15 -6.82 17.75
N GLU A 130 -3.10 -6.65 18.53
CA GLU A 130 -1.70 -6.66 18.08
C GLU A 130 -1.31 -8.02 17.52
N GLN A 131 -1.78 -9.11 18.15
CA GLN A 131 -1.50 -10.49 17.71
C GLN A 131 -2.25 -10.87 16.43
N ARG A 132 -3.29 -10.10 16.08
CA ARG A 132 -4.13 -10.28 14.88
C ARG A 132 -3.90 -9.19 13.83
N THR A 133 -2.90 -8.34 14.04
CA THR A 133 -2.55 -7.24 13.14
C THR A 133 -1.31 -7.61 12.34
N PHE A 134 -1.41 -7.48 11.02
CA PHE A 134 -0.33 -7.80 10.10
C PHE A 134 -0.11 -6.64 9.15
N SER A 135 1.15 -6.37 8.81
CA SER A 135 1.52 -5.32 7.88
C SER A 135 2.52 -5.83 6.85
N SER A 136 2.42 -5.32 5.63
CA SER A 136 3.41 -5.52 4.58
C SER A 136 3.73 -4.18 3.93
N GLU A 137 4.97 -4.03 3.49
CA GLU A 137 5.36 -2.91 2.63
C GLU A 137 4.56 -2.92 1.33
N VAL A 138 4.34 -1.73 0.79
CA VAL A 138 3.80 -1.51 -0.54
C VAL A 138 4.95 -1.47 -1.54
N ALA A 139 4.89 -2.32 -2.57
CA ALA A 139 5.86 -2.37 -3.66
C ALA A 139 5.25 -1.79 -4.94
N GLY A 140 5.67 -0.57 -5.31
CA GLY A 140 5.01 0.17 -6.38
C GLY A 140 3.54 0.39 -6.03
N GLU A 141 2.61 0.20 -6.95
CA GLU A 141 1.18 0.44 -6.68
C GLU A 141 0.47 -0.73 -5.98
N ARG A 142 1.21 -1.71 -5.42
CA ARG A 142 0.64 -2.96 -4.90
C ARG A 142 1.12 -3.30 -3.49
N GLY A 143 0.23 -3.88 -2.69
CA GLY A 143 0.56 -4.51 -1.41
C GLY A 143 -0.15 -5.85 -1.30
N SER A 144 0.41 -6.79 -0.54
CA SER A 144 -0.20 -8.10 -0.34
C SER A 144 0.15 -8.65 1.04
N LEU A 145 -0.82 -9.31 1.67
CA LEU A 145 -0.66 -10.04 2.92
C LEU A 145 -1.19 -11.45 2.72
N GLU A 146 -0.33 -12.44 2.93
CA GLU A 146 -0.63 -13.83 2.66
C GLU A 146 -0.82 -14.63 3.95
N PHE A 147 -1.82 -15.51 3.92
CA PHE A 147 -2.22 -16.37 5.01
C PHE A 147 -2.45 -17.80 4.56
N LEU A 148 -2.45 -18.72 5.52
CA LEU A 148 -2.70 -20.13 5.32
C LEU A 148 -3.85 -20.58 6.21
N LEU A 149 -4.65 -21.52 5.72
CA LEU A 149 -5.70 -22.20 6.48
C LEU A 149 -5.37 -23.68 6.55
N LYS A 150 -5.48 -24.25 7.74
CA LYS A 150 -5.15 -25.66 7.99
C LYS A 150 -6.20 -26.31 8.86
N TYR A 151 -6.66 -27.51 8.48
CA TYR A 151 -7.49 -28.30 9.38
C TYR A 151 -6.74 -28.65 10.66
N ASP A 152 -7.45 -28.63 11.77
CA ASP A 152 -6.98 -29.07 13.06
C ASP A 152 -8.07 -29.88 13.79
N ARG A 153 -7.63 -30.64 14.79
CA ARG A 153 -8.51 -31.47 15.63
C ARG A 153 -9.48 -30.60 16.44
N PRO A 154 -10.60 -31.19 16.93
CA PRO A 154 -11.51 -30.51 17.83
C PRO A 154 -10.79 -29.95 19.07
N GLU A 155 -11.44 -29.01 19.75
CA GLU A 155 -10.84 -28.36 20.93
C GLU A 155 -10.61 -29.33 22.10
N SER A 156 -11.53 -30.27 22.31
CA SER A 156 -11.34 -31.38 23.24
C SER A 156 -10.40 -32.41 22.64
N ILE A 157 -9.33 -32.74 23.35
CA ILE A 157 -8.36 -33.77 22.93
C ILE A 157 -8.96 -35.18 22.96
N ASP A 158 -10.02 -35.38 23.74
CA ASP A 158 -10.71 -36.66 23.89
C ASP A 158 -11.75 -36.89 22.78
N ASP A 159 -12.09 -35.84 22.02
CA ASP A 159 -13.10 -35.92 20.97
C ASP A 159 -12.47 -36.43 19.68
N ALA A 160 -12.98 -37.56 19.19
CA ALA A 160 -12.66 -38.04 17.85
C ALA A 160 -13.19 -37.08 16.79
N VAL A 161 -12.44 -36.89 15.70
CA VAL A 161 -12.89 -36.12 14.54
C VAL A 161 -14.10 -36.81 13.91
N THR A 162 -15.17 -36.06 13.65
CA THR A 162 -16.36 -36.54 12.92
C THR A 162 -16.29 -36.16 11.45
N ALA A 163 -16.78 -37.03 10.58
CA ALA A 163 -16.97 -36.68 9.17
C ALA A 163 -18.14 -35.71 9.01
N GLY A 164 -18.01 -34.75 8.09
CA GLY A 164 -19.09 -33.80 7.81
C GLY A 164 -18.58 -32.52 7.14
N ALA A 165 -19.52 -31.62 6.85
CA ALA A 165 -19.23 -30.32 6.25
C ALA A 165 -18.59 -29.38 7.28
N PHE A 166 -17.64 -28.55 6.82
CA PHE A 166 -17.08 -27.43 7.60
C PHE A 166 -17.49 -26.11 6.97
N ASN A 167 -18.05 -25.20 7.75
CA ASN A 167 -18.37 -23.85 7.32
C ASN A 167 -17.96 -22.85 8.41
N ALA A 168 -17.28 -21.76 8.02
CA ALA A 168 -16.91 -20.69 8.94
C ALA A 168 -16.80 -19.36 8.18
N ALA A 169 -16.86 -18.26 8.92
CA ALA A 169 -16.63 -16.92 8.39
C ALA A 169 -15.42 -16.27 9.07
N LEU A 170 -14.53 -15.69 8.28
CA LEU A 170 -13.38 -14.92 8.73
C LEU A 170 -13.61 -13.45 8.36
N SER A 171 -13.61 -12.56 9.35
CA SER A 171 -13.71 -11.11 9.14
C SER A 171 -12.32 -10.46 9.15
N LEU A 172 -12.15 -9.44 8.32
CA LEU A 172 -10.87 -8.74 8.13
C LEU A 172 -11.16 -7.24 7.96
N ASP A 173 -10.40 -6.41 8.65
CA ASP A 173 -10.33 -4.96 8.40
C ASP A 173 -9.01 -4.64 7.70
N ALA A 174 -9.06 -3.82 6.65
CA ALA A 174 -7.91 -3.47 5.85
C ALA A 174 -7.64 -1.96 5.88
N TYR A 175 -6.37 -1.60 6.00
CA TYR A 175 -5.91 -0.22 6.16
C TYR A 175 -4.66 0.02 5.30
N VAL A 176 -4.41 1.27 4.94
CA VAL A 176 -3.13 1.74 4.44
C VAL A 176 -2.61 2.81 5.39
N THR A 177 -1.33 2.76 5.72
CA THR A 177 -0.72 3.71 6.65
C THR A 177 0.66 4.17 6.16
N ASP A 178 0.95 5.43 6.46
CA ASP A 178 2.26 6.05 6.35
C ASP A 178 3.05 6.06 7.66
N ASP A 179 2.42 5.63 8.76
CA ASP A 179 3.03 5.61 10.08
C ASP A 179 3.86 4.34 10.24
N ILE A 180 5.18 4.54 10.29
CA ILE A 180 6.13 3.54 10.76
C ILE A 180 6.15 3.65 12.29
N GLN A 181 5.28 2.90 12.97
CA GLN A 181 5.54 2.53 14.35
C GLN A 181 6.35 1.23 14.39
#